data_AF-A0A1E8GKN4-F1
#
_entry.id   AF-A0A1E8GKN4-F1
#
_cell.length_a   1.000
_cell.length_b   1.000
_cell.length_c   1.000
_cell.angle_alpha   90.00
_cell.angle_beta   90.00
_cell.angle_gamma   90.00
#
_symmetry.space_group_name_H-M   'P 1'
#
loop_
_entity.id
_entity.type
_entity.pdbx_description
1 polymer ?
#
loop_
_entity_poly.entity_id
_entity_poly.type
_entity_poly.pdbx_seq_one_letter_code
_entity_poly.pdbx_strand_id
1 'polypeptide(L)'
;MSPSYILFLFGFKDKYIAEKNGYEDILKFILNNIDNIIIAFILFFVAMSLILKLILISQYINSTTDRVGNENVNLFEERNLKELNSGVVSFILGNILPAVILVGNSPKITFIAFLITQIILYILIMNSSDMFPNLLLIIQGMNLGTTKKNDYVFTFKSTKYEEFKVYQIGDTYKSKMYIAMYKKT
;
A
#
# COMPACT_ATOMS: atom_id res chain seq x y z
N MET A 1 3.59 3.56 4.18
CA MET A 1 4.61 4.55 4.58
C MET A 1 4.87 5.60 3.51
N SER A 2 5.02 5.30 2.21
CA SER A 2 5.52 6.32 1.23
C SER A 2 4.68 7.59 0.98
N PRO A 3 3.33 7.61 1.01
CA PRO A 3 2.55 8.80 0.65
C PRO A 3 2.71 9.99 1.62
N SER A 4 2.84 9.71 2.92
CA SER A 4 2.97 10.74 3.96
C SER A 4 4.31 11.48 3.90
N TYR A 5 5.40 10.80 3.49
CA TYR A 5 6.70 11.46 3.30
C TYR A 5 6.68 12.42 2.11
N ILE A 6 6.01 12.06 1.02
CA ILE A 6 5.90 12.92 -0.18
C ILE A 6 5.14 14.20 0.16
N LEU A 7 4.00 14.09 0.85
CA LEU A 7 3.19 15.24 1.26
C LEU A 7 3.91 16.12 2.29
N PHE A 8 4.65 15.50 3.21
CA PHE A 8 5.50 16.22 4.14
C PHE A 8 6.59 17.03 3.42
N LEU A 9 7.25 16.44 2.43
CA LEU A 9 8.30 17.13 1.65
C LEU A 9 7.75 18.35 0.89
N PHE A 10 6.54 18.25 0.32
CA PHE A 10 5.88 19.42 -0.30
C PHE A 10 5.60 20.53 0.71
N GLY A 11 4.95 20.21 1.83
CA GLY A 11 4.65 21.19 2.88
C GLY A 11 5.89 21.79 3.53
N PHE A 12 6.97 21.01 3.62
CA PHE A 12 8.26 21.47 4.16
C PHE A 12 8.99 22.39 3.18
N LYS A 13 9.03 22.06 1.88
CA LYS A 13 9.67 22.87 0.83
C LYS A 13 9.14 24.31 0.85
N ASP A 14 7.83 24.46 0.82
CA ASP A 14 7.19 25.78 0.71
C ASP A 14 7.47 26.67 1.93
N LYS A 15 7.49 26.07 3.13
CA LYS A 15 7.84 26.80 4.37
C LYS A 15 9.32 27.09 4.51
N TYR A 16 10.18 26.18 4.07
CA TYR A 16 11.63 26.31 4.25
C TYR A 16 12.23 27.32 3.27
N ILE A 17 11.74 27.37 2.01
CA ILE A 17 12.15 28.38 1.03
C ILE A 17 11.76 29.80 1.50
N ALA A 18 10.66 29.94 2.23
CA ALA A 18 10.20 31.23 2.76
C ALA A 18 11.05 31.76 3.93
N GLU A 19 11.70 30.89 4.72
CA GLU A 19 12.38 31.29 5.97
C GLU A 19 13.88 31.56 5.86
N LYS A 20 14.62 31.05 4.85
CA LYS A 20 16.08 31.23 4.80
C LYS A 20 16.70 31.32 3.40
N ASN A 21 17.27 32.49 3.11
CA ASN A 21 18.27 32.71 2.06
C ASN A 21 19.67 32.35 2.60
N GLY A 22 20.14 31.13 2.35
CA GLY A 22 21.55 30.79 2.52
C GLY A 22 21.79 29.44 3.21
N TYR A 23 21.98 28.39 2.41
CA TYR A 23 22.64 27.15 2.80
C TYR A 23 23.27 26.44 1.57
N GLU A 24 24.20 25.54 1.89
CA GLU A 24 25.16 24.81 1.03
C GLU A 24 24.58 24.16 -0.23
N ASP A 25 25.41 24.09 -1.27
CA ASP A 25 25.07 23.70 -2.64
C ASP A 25 24.28 22.38 -2.75
N ILE A 26 24.51 21.41 -1.85
CA ILE A 26 23.80 20.12 -1.84
C ILE A 26 22.33 20.28 -1.45
N LEU A 27 22.03 21.08 -0.43
CA LEU A 27 20.66 21.25 0.08
C LEU A 27 19.82 22.06 -0.93
N LYS A 28 20.47 23.04 -1.58
CA LYS A 28 19.90 23.81 -2.68
C LYS A 28 19.64 22.95 -3.92
N PHE A 29 20.54 22.03 -4.25
CA PHE A 29 20.35 21.05 -5.32
C PHE A 29 19.15 20.13 -5.05
N ILE A 30 19.03 19.59 -3.83
CA ILE A 30 17.91 18.71 -3.46
C ILE A 30 16.59 19.47 -3.50
N LEU A 31 16.50 20.68 -2.95
CA LEU A 31 15.28 21.49 -2.96
C LEU A 31 14.85 21.94 -4.36
N ASN A 32 15.81 22.30 -5.22
CA ASN A 32 15.52 22.67 -6.62
C ASN A 32 15.02 21.49 -7.45
N ASN A 33 15.44 20.26 -7.11
CA ASN A 33 15.06 19.05 -7.84
C ASN A 33 14.01 18.21 -7.11
N ILE A 34 13.46 18.70 -6.00
CA ILE A 34 12.59 17.90 -5.13
C ILE A 34 11.34 17.41 -5.86
N ASP A 35 10.80 18.22 -6.78
CA ASP A 35 9.65 17.85 -7.59
C ASP A 35 9.99 16.70 -8.53
N ASN A 36 11.17 16.73 -9.18
CA ASN A 36 11.65 15.66 -10.06
C ASN A 36 11.95 14.38 -9.27
N ILE A 37 12.54 14.51 -8.08
CA ILE A 37 12.82 13.38 -7.19
C ILE A 37 11.51 12.73 -6.75
N ILE A 38 10.50 13.51 -6.39
CA ILE A 38 9.18 13.02 -6.01
C ILE A 38 8.50 12.32 -7.19
N ILE A 39 8.50 12.93 -8.38
CA ILE A 39 7.92 12.32 -9.59
C ILE A 39 8.61 10.98 -9.89
N ALA A 40 9.94 10.94 -9.85
CA ALA A 40 10.71 9.71 -10.07
C ALA A 40 10.34 8.63 -9.03
N PHE A 41 10.15 9.03 -7.77
CA PHE A 41 9.78 8.12 -6.69
C PHE A 41 8.34 7.58 -6.85
N ILE A 42 7.39 8.43 -7.26
CA ILE A 42 6.01 8.01 -7.59
C ILE A 42 6.03 7.02 -8.75
N LEU A 43 6.74 7.34 -9.84
CA LEU A 43 6.88 6.46 -11.00
C LEU A 43 7.50 5.12 -10.63
N PHE A 44 8.53 5.13 -9.78
CA PHE A 44 9.15 3.91 -9.26
C PHE A 44 8.15 3.03 -8.51
N PHE A 45 7.35 3.59 -7.60
CA PHE A 45 6.32 2.80 -6.89
C PHE A 45 5.21 2.29 -7.81
N VAL A 46 4.78 3.08 -8.78
CA VAL A 46 3.80 2.64 -9.78
C VAL A 46 4.35 1.46 -10.59
N ALA A 47 5.61 1.55 -11.04
CA ALA A 47 6.29 0.46 -11.75
C ALA A 47 6.39 -0.81 -10.90
N MET A 48 6.84 -0.69 -9.65
CA MET A 48 6.91 -1.83 -8.71
C MET A 48 5.53 -2.46 -8.45
N SER A 49 4.48 -1.66 -8.31
CA SER A 49 3.11 -2.16 -8.14
C SER A 49 2.63 -2.91 -9.39
N LEU A 50 2.93 -2.39 -10.59
CA LEU A 50 2.59 -3.08 -11.85
C LEU A 50 3.30 -4.42 -11.96
N ILE A 51 4.60 -4.47 -11.64
CA ILE A 51 5.37 -5.71 -11.65
C ILE A 51 4.76 -6.72 -10.66
N LEU A 52 4.44 -6.28 -9.45
CA LEU A 52 3.80 -7.13 -8.44
C LEU A 52 2.45 -7.68 -8.93
N LYS A 53 1.59 -6.83 -9.51
CA LYS A 53 0.32 -7.24 -10.09
C LYS A 53 0.51 -8.31 -11.18
N LEU A 54 1.48 -8.11 -12.08
CA LEU A 54 1.77 -9.07 -13.15
C LEU A 54 2.25 -10.41 -12.59
N ILE A 55 3.11 -10.40 -11.57
CA ILE A 55 3.57 -11.61 -10.89
C ILE A 55 2.38 -12.35 -10.25
N LEU A 56 1.51 -11.64 -9.53
CA LEU A 56 0.34 -12.23 -8.88
C LEU A 56 -0.63 -12.86 -9.90
N ILE A 57 -0.95 -12.15 -10.98
CA ILE A 57 -1.81 -12.69 -12.04
C ILE A 57 -1.15 -13.90 -12.71
N SER A 58 0.15 -13.84 -12.97
CA SER A 58 0.91 -14.95 -13.54
C SER A 58 0.87 -16.19 -12.65
N GLN A 59 1.04 -16.03 -11.33
CA GLN A 59 0.92 -17.13 -10.37
C GLN A 59 -0.46 -17.78 -10.40
N TYR A 60 -1.53 -16.97 -10.49
CA TYR A 60 -2.89 -17.48 -10.61
C TYR A 60 -3.11 -18.26 -11.91
N ILE A 61 -2.70 -17.70 -13.06
CA ILE A 61 -2.94 -18.31 -14.38
C ILE A 61 -2.14 -19.60 -14.54
N ASN A 62 -0.85 -19.56 -14.18
CA ASN A 62 0.06 -20.69 -14.38
C ASN A 62 -0.05 -21.77 -13.30
N SER A 63 -0.94 -21.60 -12.31
CA SER A 63 -1.15 -22.56 -11.21
C SER A 63 0.16 -22.99 -10.53
N THR A 64 1.10 -22.05 -10.36
CA THR A 64 2.45 -22.35 -9.84
C THR A 64 2.46 -22.66 -8.34
N THR A 65 1.30 -22.64 -7.69
CA THR A 65 1.15 -22.82 -6.25
C THR A 65 -0.04 -23.71 -5.91
N ASP A 66 -0.11 -24.14 -4.67
CA ASP A 66 -1.10 -25.12 -4.22
C ASP A 66 -2.52 -24.55 -4.29
N ARG A 67 -3.41 -25.32 -4.94
CA ARG A 67 -4.84 -25.01 -5.03
C ARG A 67 -5.50 -25.35 -3.69
N VAL A 68 -6.32 -24.43 -3.18
CA VAL A 68 -7.15 -24.69 -1.99
C VAL A 68 -8.21 -25.75 -2.35
N GLY A 69 -8.35 -26.77 -1.49
CA GLY A 69 -9.34 -27.83 -1.67
C GLY A 69 -10.78 -27.30 -1.72
N ASN A 70 -11.62 -27.93 -2.56
CA ASN A 70 -12.98 -27.46 -2.89
C ASN A 70 -13.87 -27.16 -1.66
N GLU A 71 -13.68 -27.87 -0.55
CA GLU A 71 -14.40 -27.65 0.71
C GLU A 71 -14.13 -26.29 1.38
N ASN A 72 -12.95 -25.72 1.16
CA ASN A 72 -12.51 -24.46 1.76
C ASN A 72 -12.60 -23.27 0.80
N VAL A 73 -12.79 -23.50 -0.50
CA VAL A 73 -12.87 -22.46 -1.55
C VAL A 73 -13.99 -21.45 -1.25
N ASN A 74 -15.13 -21.89 -0.72
CA ASN A 74 -16.27 -21.02 -0.41
C ASN A 74 -15.93 -19.89 0.59
N LEU A 75 -14.92 -20.07 1.45
CA LEU A 75 -14.47 -19.06 2.40
C LEU A 75 -13.89 -17.81 1.73
N PHE A 76 -13.46 -17.95 0.47
CA PHE A 76 -12.81 -16.91 -0.31
C PHE A 76 -13.74 -16.26 -1.33
N GLU A 77 -15.02 -16.63 -1.39
CA GLU A 77 -15.97 -15.92 -2.25
C GLU A 77 -16.15 -14.47 -1.80
N GLU A 78 -16.34 -13.54 -2.74
CA GLU A 78 -16.42 -12.08 -2.47
C GLU A 78 -17.44 -11.74 -1.37
N ARG A 79 -18.59 -12.43 -1.36
CA ARG A 79 -19.67 -12.27 -0.36
C ARG A 79 -19.35 -12.79 1.05
N ASN A 80 -18.35 -13.68 1.17
CA ASN A 80 -17.99 -14.35 2.41
C ASN A 80 -16.76 -13.73 3.09
N LEU A 81 -16.10 -12.79 2.41
CA LEU A 81 -15.00 -12.02 2.97
C LEU A 81 -15.50 -11.17 4.15
N LYS A 82 -14.76 -11.21 5.25
CA LYS A 82 -15.06 -10.44 6.46
C LYS A 82 -14.83 -8.95 6.20
N GLU A 83 -13.73 -8.64 5.53
CA GLU A 83 -13.28 -7.28 5.25
C GLU A 83 -12.70 -7.21 3.84
N LEU A 84 -12.96 -6.10 3.15
CA LEU A 84 -12.40 -5.81 1.84
C LEU A 84 -11.83 -4.38 1.85
N ASN A 85 -10.54 -4.25 1.57
CA ASN A 85 -9.79 -3.00 1.52
C ASN A 85 -9.88 -2.17 2.83
N SER A 86 -10.28 -2.77 3.97
CA SER A 86 -10.50 -2.07 5.25
C SER A 86 -9.25 -1.35 5.75
N GLY A 87 -8.08 -1.99 5.60
CA GLY A 87 -6.78 -1.41 5.97
C GLY A 87 -6.47 -0.10 5.23
N VAL A 88 -7.00 0.12 4.02
CA VAL A 88 -6.72 1.32 3.23
C VAL A 88 -7.27 2.58 3.87
N VAL A 89 -8.50 2.51 4.37
CA VAL A 89 -9.18 3.66 4.98
C VAL A 89 -8.44 4.07 6.26
N SER A 90 -8.13 3.08 7.11
CA SER A 90 -7.30 3.28 8.31
C SER A 90 -5.92 3.82 7.96
N PHE A 91 -5.32 3.37 6.85
CA PHE A 91 -4.04 3.86 6.38
C PHE A 91 -4.07 5.31 5.92
N ILE A 92 -5.05 5.71 5.11
CA ILE A 92 -5.22 7.09 4.65
C ILE A 92 -5.45 8.01 5.85
N LEU A 93 -6.39 7.65 6.73
CA LEU A 93 -6.73 8.46 7.90
C LEU A 93 -5.58 8.54 8.92
N GLY A 94 -4.87 7.44 9.15
CA GLY A 94 -3.80 7.38 10.12
C GLY A 94 -2.48 7.98 9.65
N ASN A 95 -2.15 7.90 8.34
CA ASN A 95 -0.84 8.32 7.83
C ASN A 95 -0.90 9.61 7.00
N ILE A 96 -1.89 9.75 6.12
CA ILE A 96 -1.95 10.88 5.18
C ILE A 96 -2.50 12.11 5.89
N LEU A 97 -3.56 11.95 6.67
CA LEU A 97 -4.23 13.08 7.32
C LEU A 97 -3.30 13.83 8.30
N PRO A 98 -2.54 13.18 9.19
CA PRO A 98 -1.61 13.89 10.07
C PRO A 98 -0.46 14.55 9.30
N ALA A 99 0.02 13.94 8.22
CA ALA A 99 1.10 14.52 7.40
C ALA A 99 0.68 15.81 6.69
N VAL A 100 -0.59 15.91 6.26
CA VAL A 100 -1.16 17.13 5.67
C VAL A 100 -1.48 18.19 6.74
N ILE A 101 -1.98 17.77 7.91
CA ILE A 101 -2.39 18.68 9.00
C ILE A 101 -1.20 19.23 9.78
N LEU A 102 -0.10 18.47 9.91
CA LEU A 102 1.08 18.85 10.71
C LEU A 102 1.90 20.01 10.14
N VAL A 103 1.48 20.64 9.05
CA VAL A 103 2.15 21.81 8.46
C VAL A 103 1.96 23.04 9.38
N GLY A 104 2.65 23.04 10.53
CA GLY A 104 2.65 24.10 11.55
C GLY A 104 3.67 25.21 11.27
N ASN A 105 3.53 26.38 11.92
CA ASN A 105 4.29 27.59 11.56
C ASN A 105 5.81 27.48 11.67
N SER A 106 6.34 26.56 12.48
CA SER A 106 7.78 26.30 12.55
C SER A 106 8.13 25.01 11.79
N PRO A 107 9.03 25.07 10.79
CA PRO A 107 9.50 23.88 10.07
C PRO A 107 10.15 22.84 11.00
N LYS A 108 10.84 23.30 12.05
CA LYS A 108 11.47 22.41 13.05
C LYS A 108 10.45 21.64 13.87
N ILE A 109 9.42 22.32 14.38
CA ILE A 109 8.35 21.69 15.17
C ILE A 109 7.57 20.70 14.30
N THR A 110 7.30 21.08 13.05
CA THR A 110 6.64 20.24 12.04
C THR A 110 7.42 18.95 11.75
N PHE A 111 8.75 19.05 11.59
CA PHE A 111 9.62 17.89 11.38
C PHE A 111 9.68 16.95 12.58
N ILE A 112 9.78 17.50 13.80
CA ILE A 112 9.80 16.69 15.04
C ILE A 112 8.45 15.98 15.24
N ALA A 113 7.34 16.68 15.06
CA ALA A 113 6.00 16.10 15.17
C ALA A 113 5.78 15.00 14.12
N PHE A 114 6.24 15.22 12.88
CA PHE A 114 6.21 14.21 11.84
C PHE A 114 6.97 12.93 12.25
N LEU A 115 8.20 13.04 12.76
CA LEU A 115 8.98 11.89 13.23
C LEU A 115 8.27 11.13 14.35
N ILE A 116 7.71 11.83 15.34
CA ILE A 116 6.94 11.20 16.44
C ILE A 116 5.75 10.44 15.88
N THR A 117 4.98 11.05 14.97
CA THR A 117 3.84 10.40 14.31
C THR A 117 4.29 9.17 13.50
N GLN A 118 5.42 9.23 12.77
CA GLN A 118 5.94 8.08 12.04
C GLN A 118 6.35 6.93 12.97
N ILE A 119 6.95 7.22 14.13
CA ILE A 119 7.32 6.19 15.12
C ILE A 119 6.06 5.52 15.68
N ILE A 120 5.04 6.31 16.05
CA ILE A 120 3.77 5.77 16.55
C ILE A 120 3.10 4.90 15.48
N LEU A 121 3.09 5.36 14.23
CA LEU A 121 2.53 4.59 13.11
C LEU A 121 3.32 3.31 12.84
N TYR A 122 4.65 3.35 12.91
CA TYR A 122 5.49 2.15 12.79
C TYR A 122 5.17 1.12 13.88
N ILE A 123 5.05 1.57 15.14
CA ILE A 123 4.68 0.68 16.26
C ILE A 123 3.28 0.09 16.05
N LEU A 124 2.32 0.90 15.64
CA LEU A 124 0.95 0.44 15.33
C LEU A 124 0.93 -0.55 14.18
N ILE A 125 1.72 -0.33 13.13
CA ILE A 125 1.82 -1.23 11.97
C ILE A 125 2.51 -2.55 12.34
N MET A 126 3.62 -2.51 13.10
CA MET A 126 4.32 -3.71 13.54
C MET A 126 3.48 -4.58 14.48
N ASN A 127 2.58 -3.97 15.24
CA ASN A 127 1.65 -4.67 16.12
C ASN A 127 0.32 -5.03 15.43
N SER A 128 0.02 -4.47 14.27
CA SER A 128 -1.11 -4.89 13.46
C SER A 128 -0.71 -6.10 12.62
N SER A 129 -1.45 -7.20 12.73
CA SER A 129 -1.32 -8.35 11.83
C SER A 129 -1.74 -8.01 10.38
N ASP A 130 -2.30 -6.83 10.15
CA ASP A 130 -2.86 -6.43 8.87
C ASP A 130 -1.79 -6.25 7.81
N MET A 131 -1.97 -6.93 6.67
CA MET A 131 -1.13 -6.71 5.51
C MET A 131 -1.20 -5.24 5.11
N PHE A 132 -0.02 -4.66 4.91
CA PHE A 132 0.10 -3.26 4.53
C PHE A 132 -0.78 -2.98 3.30
N PRO A 133 -1.77 -2.07 3.39
CA PRO A 133 -2.69 -1.80 2.30
C PRO A 133 -1.92 -1.24 1.12
N ASN A 134 -1.86 -2.02 0.04
CA ASN A 134 -1.23 -1.56 -1.19
C ASN A 134 -2.26 -0.79 -2.03
N LEU A 135 -2.40 0.50 -1.72
CA LEU A 135 -3.30 1.43 -2.41
C LEU A 135 -3.15 1.36 -3.93
N LEU A 136 -1.91 1.20 -4.42
CA LEU A 136 -1.62 1.14 -5.85
C LEU A 136 -2.20 -0.12 -6.50
N LEU A 137 -2.13 -1.28 -5.85
CA LEU A 137 -2.77 -2.50 -6.34
C LEU A 137 -4.29 -2.34 -6.44
N ILE A 138 -4.91 -1.66 -5.47
CA ILE A 138 -6.35 -1.39 -5.45
C ILE A 138 -6.76 -0.44 -6.57
N ILE A 139 -6.01 0.65 -6.77
CA ILE A 139 -6.20 1.55 -7.92
C ILE A 139 -6.04 0.77 -9.24
N GLN A 140 -5.13 -0.19 -9.28
CA GLN A 140 -4.92 -1.08 -10.42
C GLN A 140 -5.96 -2.20 -10.56
N GLY A 141 -7.00 -2.23 -9.71
CA GLY A 141 -8.12 -3.18 -9.79
C GLY A 141 -7.91 -4.52 -9.07
N MET A 142 -6.94 -4.61 -8.16
CA MET A 142 -6.77 -5.75 -7.26
C MET A 142 -7.23 -5.38 -5.84
N ASN A 143 -8.25 -6.05 -5.33
CA ASN A 143 -8.69 -5.85 -3.95
C ASN A 143 -7.90 -6.74 -2.99
N LEU A 144 -7.81 -6.28 -1.76
CA LEU A 144 -7.27 -7.05 -0.65
C LEU A 144 -8.38 -7.39 0.34
N GLY A 145 -8.62 -8.67 0.55
CA GLY A 145 -9.64 -9.17 1.46
C GLY A 145 -9.06 -9.97 2.62
N THR A 146 -9.86 -10.10 3.67
CA THR A 146 -9.59 -10.99 4.81
C THR A 146 -10.75 -11.95 4.97
N THR A 147 -10.47 -13.25 5.05
CA THR A 147 -11.49 -14.29 5.30
C THR A 147 -11.92 -14.28 6.78
N LYS A 148 -12.99 -15.01 7.11
CA LYS A 148 -13.42 -15.22 8.51
C LYS A 148 -12.38 -15.95 9.37
N LYS A 149 -11.42 -16.65 8.74
CA LYS A 149 -10.30 -17.33 9.43
C LYS A 149 -9.06 -16.45 9.57
N ASN A 150 -9.16 -15.16 9.24
CA ASN A 150 -8.04 -14.21 9.17
C ASN A 150 -6.96 -14.62 8.15
N ASP A 151 -7.37 -15.28 7.06
CA ASP A 151 -6.51 -15.49 5.90
C ASP A 151 -6.62 -14.28 4.97
N TYR A 152 -5.50 -13.88 4.37
CA TYR A 152 -5.44 -12.75 3.45
C TYR A 152 -5.60 -13.23 2.02
N VAL A 153 -6.40 -12.52 1.23
CA VAL A 153 -6.64 -12.86 -0.18
C VAL A 153 -6.52 -11.65 -1.09
N PHE A 154 -5.66 -11.75 -2.10
CA PHE A 154 -5.67 -10.86 -3.25
C PHE A 154 -6.75 -11.29 -4.21
N THR A 155 -7.60 -10.36 -4.64
CA THR A 155 -8.70 -10.66 -5.55
C THR A 155 -8.72 -9.71 -6.73
N PHE A 156 -9.08 -10.21 -7.90
CA PHE A 156 -9.18 -9.37 -9.09
C PHE A 156 -10.29 -9.86 -10.02
N LYS A 157 -10.89 -8.93 -10.77
CA LYS A 157 -11.99 -9.24 -11.69
C LYS A 157 -11.47 -9.39 -13.12
N SER A 158 -11.89 -10.44 -13.81
CA SER A 158 -11.50 -10.71 -15.20
C SER A 158 -12.69 -11.13 -16.06
N THR A 159 -12.66 -10.76 -17.35
CA THR A 159 -13.59 -11.27 -18.36
C THR A 159 -13.19 -12.66 -18.85
N LYS A 160 -11.93 -13.07 -18.65
CA LYS A 160 -11.42 -14.43 -18.93
C LYS A 160 -11.68 -15.40 -17.77
N TYR A 161 -12.66 -15.09 -16.93
CA TYR A 161 -13.03 -15.94 -15.81
C TYR A 161 -13.77 -17.17 -16.32
N GLU A 162 -13.27 -18.36 -15.99
CA GLU A 162 -13.88 -19.64 -16.37
C GLU A 162 -14.54 -20.31 -15.18
N GLU A 163 -13.77 -20.55 -14.11
CA GLU A 163 -14.23 -21.17 -12.87
C GLU A 163 -13.58 -20.50 -11.65
N PHE A 164 -14.23 -20.63 -10.49
CA PHE A 164 -13.72 -20.07 -9.25
C PHE A 164 -12.59 -20.93 -8.71
N LYS A 165 -11.38 -20.36 -8.62
CA LYS A 165 -10.22 -21.01 -8.02
C LYS A 165 -9.57 -20.09 -7.01
N VAL A 166 -8.93 -20.72 -6.04
CA VAL A 166 -8.14 -20.06 -5.02
C VAL A 166 -6.81 -20.79 -4.94
N TYR A 167 -5.74 -20.02 -4.99
CA TYR A 167 -4.38 -20.51 -4.88
C TYR A 167 -3.69 -19.88 -3.68
N GLN A 168 -2.92 -20.66 -2.95
CA GLN A 168 -2.10 -20.14 -1.87
C GLN A 168 -0.84 -19.49 -2.46
N ILE A 169 -0.37 -18.39 -1.89
CA ILE A 169 0.87 -17.72 -2.32
C ILE A 169 1.97 -18.08 -1.32
N GLY A 170 3.07 -18.66 -1.79
CA GLY A 170 4.20 -19.04 -0.93
C GLY A 170 4.04 -20.42 -0.30
N ASP A 171 4.72 -20.66 0.81
CA ASP A 171 4.77 -21.97 1.48
C ASP A 171 3.43 -22.30 2.18
N THR A 172 2.87 -23.46 1.83
CA THR A 172 1.55 -23.98 2.25
C THR A 172 1.38 -24.04 3.77
N TYR A 173 2.47 -24.28 4.50
CA TYR A 173 2.43 -24.44 5.96
C TYR A 173 2.63 -23.13 6.74
N LYS A 174 3.07 -22.07 6.06
CA LYS A 174 3.46 -20.80 6.71
C LYS A 174 2.67 -19.60 6.22
N SER A 175 2.28 -19.61 4.95
CA SER A 175 1.66 -18.47 4.31
C SER A 175 0.16 -18.45 4.54
N LYS A 176 -0.36 -17.34 5.05
CA LYS A 176 -1.80 -17.05 5.11
C LYS A 176 -2.27 -16.20 3.93
N MET A 177 -1.48 -16.16 2.85
CA MET A 177 -1.78 -15.35 1.68
C MET A 177 -2.32 -16.21 0.56
N TYR A 178 -3.39 -15.73 -0.07
CA TYR A 178 -4.10 -16.42 -1.14
C TYR A 178 -4.37 -15.45 -2.29
N ILE A 179 -4.71 -16.00 -3.44
CA ILE A 179 -5.17 -15.26 -4.60
C ILE A 179 -6.37 -15.93 -5.25
N ALA A 180 -7.36 -15.11 -5.60
CA ALA A 180 -8.58 -15.55 -6.26
C ALA A 180 -8.98 -14.61 -7.40
N MET A 181 -9.64 -15.16 -8.42
CA MET A 181 -10.19 -14.39 -9.53
C MET A 181 -11.71 -14.43 -9.46
N TYR A 182 -12.35 -13.28 -9.67
CA TYR A 182 -13.80 -13.17 -9.78
C TYR A 182 -14.23 -12.82 -11.20
N LYS A 183 -15.48 -13.13 -11.52
CA LYS A 183 -16.10 -12.70 -12.77
C LYS A 183 -16.26 -11.18 -12.78
N LYS A 184 -15.85 -10.54 -13.87
CA LYS A 184 -16.15 -9.13 -14.12
C LYS A 184 -17.61 -9.02 -14.58
N THR A 185 -18.49 -8.50 -13.71
CA THR A 185 -19.85 -8.06 -14.03
C THR A 185 -19.84 -6.77 -14.84
#